data_AF-A0A659MBL4-F1
#
_entry.id   AF-A0A659MBL4-F1
#
_cell.length_a   1.000
_cell.length_b   1.000
_cell.length_c   1.000
_cell.angle_alpha   90.00
_cell.angle_beta   90.00
_cell.angle_gamma   90.00
#
_symmetry.space_group_name_H-M   'P 1'
#
loop_
_entity.id
_entity.type
_entity.pdbx_description
1 polymer ?
#
loop_
_entity_poly.entity_id
_entity_poly.type
_entity_poly.pdbx_seq_one_letter_code
_entity_poly.pdbx_strand_id
1 'polypeptide(L)'
;MTTTSAFMLNVRLDNVAVVAIDVPGEKVNTLKAEFAAQVRAILKQIRENKALQGVVFISAKADNFIAGADINMIGHCQNAQEAETLARQGQQLMAEIQALPVPVIAAIHGACLGGGLEMALACHRRICTDDVKTVLGLPEVQLGLLPGSGGTQRLPRLVGVSTALDMILTGKQLRARQALKAGLVDDVVPQTILLEAAVELAKKERLAQRTLPVRERILAGPLGRALLFRLVRKKTAQKTQGNYPATERIIDVIETGLAQGSSSGYDAEARAFGELAMTPQSQALRAIFFASTEVKKDPGSDALPGPLNSVGILGGGLMGGGIAWVTACKGGLPVRIKDINTQGINHALKYSWDLLETKVRRRHIKASERDKQLALISGSTDYRGFSHRDLVIEAVFEDLPLKQQMVAEVEQNCAAHTIFASNTSSLPIGDIAANAARPEQVIGLHFFSPVEKMPLVEVIPHASTSAQTIATTVKLAKKQGKTPIVVSDKAGFYVNRILAPYINEAIRMLTEGERVEHIDAALVKFGFPVGPIQLLDEVGIDTGTKIIPVL
;
A
#
# COMPACT_ATOMS: atom_id res chain seq x y z
N MET A 1 -15.21 -31.72 11.62
CA MET A 1 -15.12 -31.27 10.21
C MET A 1 -13.68 -31.48 9.77
N THR A 2 -13.44 -32.27 8.72
CA THR A 2 -12.10 -32.46 8.15
C THR A 2 -11.65 -31.14 7.54
N THR A 3 -10.70 -30.47 8.19
CA THR A 3 -10.11 -29.23 7.68
C THR A 3 -9.35 -29.56 6.39
N THR A 4 -9.75 -28.93 5.29
CA THR A 4 -9.06 -29.06 4.01
C THR A 4 -7.69 -28.37 4.15
N SER A 5 -6.61 -29.09 3.87
CA SER A 5 -5.25 -28.56 3.95
C SER A 5 -5.06 -27.40 2.96
N ALA A 6 -4.38 -26.32 3.38
CA ALA A 6 -3.98 -25.22 2.50
C ALA A 6 -2.76 -25.58 1.63
N PHE A 7 -2.15 -26.73 1.87
CA PHE A 7 -0.98 -27.19 1.15
C PHE A 7 -1.26 -28.51 0.44
N MET A 8 -0.91 -28.56 -0.84
CA MET A 8 -1.02 -29.74 -1.69
C MET A 8 0.38 -30.16 -2.13
N LEU A 9 0.77 -31.39 -1.82
CA LEU A 9 2.03 -31.99 -2.27
C LEU A 9 1.78 -32.84 -3.51
N ASN A 10 2.50 -32.55 -4.60
CA ASN A 10 2.53 -33.37 -5.80
C ASN A 10 3.99 -33.72 -6.14
N VAL A 11 4.31 -35.01 -6.29
CA VAL A 11 5.65 -35.44 -6.71
C VAL A 11 5.64 -35.69 -8.21
N ARG A 12 6.48 -34.93 -8.93
CA ARG A 12 6.63 -35.06 -10.39
C ARG A 12 7.42 -36.33 -10.75
N LEU A 13 7.30 -36.75 -12.01
CA LEU A 13 8.03 -37.91 -12.57
C LEU A 13 9.55 -37.75 -12.51
N ASP A 14 10.06 -36.53 -12.45
CA ASP A 14 11.48 -36.20 -12.30
C ASP A 14 11.93 -36.11 -10.83
N ASN A 15 11.15 -36.70 -9.90
CA ASN A 15 11.42 -36.76 -8.46
C ASN A 15 11.55 -35.38 -7.79
N VAL A 16 10.93 -34.34 -8.34
CA VAL A 16 10.81 -33.03 -7.68
C VAL A 16 9.43 -32.92 -7.04
N ALA A 17 9.41 -32.62 -5.75
CA ALA A 17 8.19 -32.35 -5.00
C ALA A 17 7.73 -30.91 -5.22
N VAL A 18 6.51 -30.72 -5.72
CA VAL A 18 5.86 -29.41 -5.86
C VAL A 18 4.83 -29.26 -4.74
N VAL A 19 5.03 -28.26 -3.89
CA VAL A 19 4.11 -27.90 -2.81
C VAL A 19 3.35 -26.64 -3.23
N ALA A 20 2.08 -26.81 -3.59
CA ALA A 20 1.20 -25.70 -3.94
C ALA A 20 0.46 -25.19 -2.70
N ILE A 21 0.47 -23.86 -2.52
CA ILE A 21 -0.18 -23.16 -1.43
C ILE A 21 -1.49 -22.54 -1.94
N ASP A 22 -2.60 -22.93 -1.32
CA ASP A 22 -3.95 -22.49 -1.65
C ASP A 22 -4.85 -22.45 -0.41
N VAL A 23 -4.98 -21.27 0.21
CA VAL A 23 -5.86 -21.12 1.38
C VAL A 23 -7.33 -21.27 0.95
N PRO A 24 -8.06 -22.28 1.45
CA PRO A 24 -9.45 -22.49 1.05
C PRO A 24 -10.34 -21.31 1.45
N GLY A 25 -11.24 -20.90 0.55
CA GLY A 25 -12.21 -19.83 0.81
C GLY A 25 -11.64 -18.41 0.81
N GLU A 26 -10.32 -18.23 0.67
CA GLU A 26 -9.70 -16.90 0.64
C GLU A 26 -9.18 -16.51 -0.75
N LYS A 27 -9.23 -15.22 -1.05
CA LYS A 27 -8.68 -14.65 -2.30
C LYS A 27 -7.15 -14.62 -2.28
N VAL A 28 -6.55 -14.56 -1.10
CA VAL A 28 -5.10 -14.44 -0.89
C VAL A 28 -4.63 -15.53 0.07
N ASN A 29 -3.38 -15.95 -0.09
CA ASN A 29 -2.72 -16.85 0.85
C ASN A 29 -2.18 -16.04 2.03
N THR A 30 -2.64 -16.35 3.23
CA THR A 30 -2.16 -15.80 4.50
C THR A 30 -1.62 -16.94 5.37
N LEU A 31 -0.48 -16.75 6.06
CA LEU A 31 0.02 -17.74 7.00
C LEU A 31 -0.87 -17.79 8.23
N LYS A 32 -1.50 -18.94 8.47
CA LYS A 32 -2.35 -19.21 9.64
C LYS A 32 -1.63 -20.07 10.67
N ALA A 33 -2.09 -20.07 11.93
CA ALA A 33 -1.51 -20.90 12.99
C ALA A 33 -1.50 -22.40 12.62
N GLU A 34 -2.56 -22.88 11.97
CA GLU A 34 -2.71 -24.26 11.52
C GLU A 34 -1.68 -24.69 10.46
N PHE A 35 -1.03 -23.74 9.78
CA PHE A 35 -0.02 -24.05 8.76
C PHE A 35 1.17 -24.77 9.37
N ALA A 36 1.53 -24.50 10.63
CA ALA A 36 2.65 -25.17 11.26
C ALA A 36 2.45 -26.70 11.28
N ALA A 37 1.25 -27.18 11.59
CA ALA A 37 0.93 -28.61 11.57
C ALA A 37 0.90 -29.17 10.13
N GLN A 38 0.26 -28.45 9.21
CA GLN A 38 0.10 -28.88 7.81
C GLN A 38 1.46 -28.98 7.09
N VAL A 39 2.30 -27.95 7.23
CA VAL A 39 3.64 -27.93 6.63
C VAL A 39 4.51 -29.01 7.27
N ARG A 40 4.49 -29.21 8.59
CA ARG A 40 5.25 -30.30 9.23
C ARG A 40 4.85 -31.68 8.70
N ALA A 41 3.56 -31.92 8.43
CA ALA A 41 3.11 -33.17 7.82
C ALA A 41 3.71 -33.37 6.41
N ILE A 42 3.79 -32.30 5.61
CA ILE A 42 4.43 -32.33 4.28
C ILE A 42 5.95 -32.53 4.40
N LEU A 43 6.60 -31.81 5.32
CA LEU A 43 8.04 -31.95 5.57
C LEU A 43 8.40 -33.38 6.00
N LYS A 44 7.53 -34.04 6.77
CA LYS A 44 7.68 -35.46 7.12
C LYS A 44 7.65 -36.35 5.88
N GLN A 45 6.64 -36.20 5.02
CA GLN A 45 6.55 -36.96 3.76
C GLN A 45 7.76 -36.74 2.85
N ILE A 46 8.25 -35.49 2.76
CA ILE A 46 9.47 -35.14 2.01
C ILE A 46 10.70 -35.84 2.58
N ARG A 47 10.85 -35.88 3.92
CA ARG A 47 12.01 -36.53 4.57
C ARG A 47 12.00 -38.05 4.43
N GLU A 48 10.82 -38.66 4.36
CA GLU A 48 10.62 -40.10 4.18
C GLU A 48 10.93 -40.54 2.74
N ASN A 49 10.65 -39.69 1.74
CA ASN A 49 10.95 -39.99 0.35
C ASN A 49 12.42 -39.68 -0.02
N LYS A 50 13.28 -40.70 0.04
CA LYS A 50 14.72 -40.59 -0.30
C LYS A 50 15.01 -40.43 -1.79
N ALA A 51 14.03 -40.64 -2.67
CA ALA A 51 14.21 -40.48 -4.11
C ALA A 51 14.10 -39.01 -4.55
N LEU A 52 13.60 -38.12 -3.69
CA LEU A 52 13.41 -36.72 -4.04
C LEU A 52 14.75 -36.03 -4.36
N GLN A 53 14.78 -35.35 -5.50
CA GLN A 53 15.92 -34.53 -5.92
C GLN A 53 15.80 -33.08 -5.43
N GLY A 54 14.59 -32.61 -5.11
CA GLY A 54 14.34 -31.25 -4.64
C GLY A 54 12.88 -30.96 -4.35
N VAL A 55 12.62 -29.79 -3.78
CA VAL A 55 11.28 -29.30 -3.41
C VAL A 55 11.08 -27.89 -3.98
N VAL A 56 9.90 -27.63 -4.54
CA VAL A 56 9.49 -26.31 -5.05
C VAL A 56 8.20 -25.88 -4.36
N PHE A 57 8.21 -24.75 -3.69
CA PHE A 57 7.01 -24.08 -3.19
C PHE A 57 6.46 -23.12 -4.25
N ILE A 58 5.18 -23.27 -4.57
CA ILE A 58 4.44 -22.38 -5.48
C ILE A 58 3.13 -21.94 -4.83
N SER A 59 2.51 -20.89 -5.38
CA SER A 59 1.13 -20.55 -5.05
C SER A 59 0.19 -21.02 -6.15
N ALA A 60 -0.98 -21.52 -5.76
CA ALA A 60 -2.08 -21.80 -6.68
C ALA A 60 -2.98 -20.57 -6.90
N LYS A 61 -2.80 -19.49 -6.13
CA LYS A 61 -3.56 -18.24 -6.30
C LYS A 61 -3.00 -17.46 -7.50
N ALA A 62 -3.90 -16.78 -8.21
CA ALA A 62 -3.54 -16.04 -9.43
C ALA A 62 -2.56 -14.87 -9.21
N ASP A 63 -2.66 -14.16 -8.07
CA ASP A 63 -2.04 -12.83 -7.91
C ASP A 63 -1.10 -12.70 -6.70
N ASN A 64 -0.85 -13.77 -5.95
CA ASN A 64 -0.01 -13.72 -4.76
C ASN A 64 0.64 -15.05 -4.45
N PHE A 65 1.84 -14.99 -3.86
CA PHE A 65 2.52 -16.14 -3.31
C PHE A 65 1.97 -16.43 -1.91
N ILE A 66 2.38 -15.59 -0.96
CA ILE A 66 1.84 -15.47 0.40
C ILE A 66 1.89 -13.98 0.76
N ALA A 67 0.75 -13.40 1.10
CA ALA A 67 0.58 -11.96 1.31
C ALA A 67 0.92 -11.46 2.72
N GLY A 68 1.31 -12.37 3.63
CA GLY A 68 1.63 -12.06 5.02
C GLY A 68 1.17 -13.16 5.96
N ALA A 69 1.38 -12.95 7.26
CA ALA A 69 0.69 -13.71 8.30
C ALA A 69 -0.72 -13.15 8.51
N ASP A 70 -1.64 -14.01 8.94
CA ASP A 70 -2.96 -13.57 9.37
C ASP A 70 -2.82 -12.73 10.65
N ILE A 71 -3.11 -11.43 10.54
CA ILE A 71 -2.98 -10.46 11.63
C ILE A 71 -3.95 -10.78 12.76
N ASN A 72 -5.06 -11.50 12.48
CA ASN A 72 -5.97 -11.95 13.52
C ASN A 72 -5.26 -12.86 14.52
N MET A 73 -4.29 -13.68 14.11
CA MET A 73 -3.54 -14.53 15.04
C MET A 73 -2.85 -13.72 16.14
N ILE A 74 -2.33 -12.55 15.78
CA ILE A 74 -1.69 -11.62 16.71
C ILE A 74 -2.74 -10.94 17.58
N GLY A 75 -3.90 -10.60 17.01
CA GLY A 75 -5.03 -10.03 17.74
C GLY A 75 -5.64 -10.95 18.79
N HIS A 76 -5.52 -12.27 18.62
CA HIS A 76 -5.99 -13.27 19.60
C HIS A 76 -5.02 -13.49 20.77
N CYS A 77 -3.76 -13.04 20.69
CA CYS A 77 -2.82 -13.15 21.79
C CYS A 77 -3.22 -12.20 22.93
N GLN A 78 -3.33 -12.71 24.15
CA GLN A 78 -3.75 -11.95 25.33
C GLN A 78 -2.57 -11.30 26.07
N ASN A 79 -1.36 -11.81 25.86
CA ASN A 79 -0.15 -11.34 26.53
C ASN A 79 1.09 -11.53 25.64
N ALA A 80 2.20 -10.93 26.06
CA ALA A 80 3.46 -10.95 25.31
C ALA A 80 4.04 -12.37 25.15
N GLN A 81 3.83 -13.26 26.13
CA GLN A 81 4.38 -14.61 26.10
C GLN A 81 3.70 -15.47 25.03
N GLU A 82 2.39 -15.33 24.84
CA GLU A 82 1.66 -16.00 23.76
C GLU A 82 2.15 -15.55 22.38
N ALA A 83 2.31 -14.25 22.19
CA ALA A 83 2.84 -13.69 20.94
C ALA A 83 4.31 -14.07 20.69
N GLU A 84 5.15 -14.13 21.73
CA GLU A 84 6.52 -14.67 21.63
C GLU A 84 6.49 -16.15 21.23
N THR A 85 5.62 -16.95 21.84
CA THR A 85 5.48 -18.37 21.52
C THR A 85 5.07 -18.57 20.06
N LEU A 86 4.17 -17.72 19.56
CA LEU A 86 3.76 -17.72 18.17
C LEU A 86 4.95 -17.43 17.22
N ALA A 87 5.76 -16.42 17.53
CA ALA A 87 6.98 -16.11 16.78
C ALA A 87 7.96 -17.29 16.78
N ARG A 88 8.21 -17.91 17.94
CA ARG A 88 9.08 -19.08 18.07
C ARG A 88 8.60 -20.27 17.23
N GLN A 89 7.29 -20.52 17.18
CA GLN A 89 6.73 -21.57 16.34
C GLN A 89 7.00 -21.30 14.85
N GLY A 90 6.84 -20.05 14.40
CA GLY A 90 7.21 -19.62 13.05
C GLY A 90 8.69 -19.81 12.76
N GLN A 91 9.58 -19.34 13.65
CA GLN A 91 11.02 -19.51 13.52
C GLN A 91 11.42 -20.99 13.40
N GLN A 92 10.83 -21.85 14.24
CA GLN A 92 11.08 -23.29 14.22
C GLN A 92 10.65 -23.92 12.90
N LEU A 93 9.45 -23.60 12.41
CA LEU A 93 8.98 -24.10 11.12
C LEU A 93 9.92 -23.70 9.97
N MET A 94 10.37 -22.45 9.97
CA MET A 94 11.30 -21.93 8.95
C MET A 94 12.67 -22.61 9.06
N ALA A 95 13.14 -22.91 10.28
CA ALA A 95 14.34 -23.70 10.48
C ALA A 95 14.19 -25.14 9.96
N GLU A 96 13.03 -25.77 10.16
CA GLU A 96 12.74 -27.11 9.65
C GLU A 96 12.71 -27.19 8.13
N ILE A 97 12.21 -26.15 7.43
CA ILE A 97 12.28 -26.01 5.96
C ILE A 97 13.74 -25.88 5.51
N GLN A 98 14.50 -25.00 6.17
CA GLN A 98 15.91 -24.74 5.84
C GLN A 98 16.81 -25.97 6.09
N ALA A 99 16.43 -26.85 7.01
CA ALA A 99 17.16 -28.06 7.37
C ALA A 99 16.85 -29.27 6.45
N LEU A 100 15.97 -29.12 5.45
CA LEU A 100 15.71 -30.21 4.50
C LEU A 100 17.01 -30.62 3.78
N PRO A 101 17.26 -31.94 3.60
CA PRO A 101 18.50 -32.44 3.00
C PRO A 101 18.56 -32.22 1.48
N VAL A 102 17.43 -31.90 0.87
CA VAL A 102 17.30 -31.64 -0.57
C VAL A 102 17.19 -30.14 -0.86
N PRO A 103 17.57 -29.66 -2.05
CA PRO A 103 17.32 -28.27 -2.47
C PRO A 103 15.83 -27.89 -2.32
N VAL A 104 15.58 -26.65 -1.88
CA VAL A 104 14.23 -26.11 -1.64
C VAL A 104 14.14 -24.76 -2.31
N ILE A 105 13.21 -24.61 -3.24
CA ILE A 105 13.08 -23.43 -4.09
C ILE A 105 11.74 -22.77 -3.82
N ALA A 106 11.73 -21.46 -3.58
CA ALA A 106 10.51 -20.66 -3.62
C ALA A 106 10.32 -20.11 -5.03
N ALA A 107 9.26 -20.52 -5.73
CA ALA A 107 8.89 -19.98 -7.04
C ALA A 107 7.76 -18.95 -6.85
N ILE A 108 8.11 -17.68 -6.95
CA ILE A 108 7.31 -16.57 -6.44
C ILE A 108 6.61 -15.85 -7.59
N HIS A 109 5.28 -15.93 -7.61
CA HIS A 109 4.43 -15.07 -8.43
C HIS A 109 3.54 -14.19 -7.55
N GLY A 110 3.43 -12.91 -7.88
CA GLY A 110 2.59 -11.97 -7.14
C GLY A 110 3.18 -11.52 -5.81
N ALA A 111 2.33 -11.02 -4.91
CA ALA A 111 2.75 -10.50 -3.61
C ALA A 111 3.38 -11.61 -2.72
N CYS A 112 4.60 -11.36 -2.24
CA CYS A 112 5.35 -12.19 -1.31
C CYS A 112 5.81 -11.31 -0.14
N LEU A 113 4.92 -11.13 0.84
CA LEU A 113 5.07 -10.11 1.88
C LEU A 113 5.11 -10.73 3.27
N GLY A 114 5.84 -10.07 4.16
CA GLY A 114 5.98 -10.43 5.58
C GLY A 114 6.37 -11.89 5.77
N GLY A 115 5.57 -12.64 6.54
CA GLY A 115 5.75 -14.09 6.74
C GLY A 115 5.90 -14.91 5.45
N GLY A 116 5.28 -14.47 4.33
CA GLY A 116 5.49 -15.10 3.02
C GLY A 116 6.93 -14.96 2.51
N LEU A 117 7.52 -13.78 2.69
CA LEU A 117 8.93 -13.56 2.40
C LEU A 117 9.82 -14.29 3.43
N GLU A 118 9.44 -14.36 4.71
CA GLU A 118 10.20 -15.13 5.70
C GLU A 118 10.26 -16.63 5.36
N MET A 119 9.17 -17.20 4.86
CA MET A 119 9.16 -18.57 4.33
C MET A 119 10.05 -18.71 3.09
N ALA A 120 9.98 -17.76 2.15
CA ALA A 120 10.86 -17.75 0.98
C ALA A 120 12.35 -17.59 1.36
N LEU A 121 12.66 -16.83 2.41
CA LEU A 121 14.01 -16.69 2.97
C LEU A 121 14.51 -17.97 3.65
N ALA A 122 13.61 -18.80 4.18
CA ALA A 122 13.93 -20.12 4.70
C ALA A 122 14.24 -21.15 3.61
N CYS A 123 13.75 -20.94 2.38
CA CYS A 123 14.10 -21.75 1.22
C CYS A 123 15.57 -21.53 0.82
N HIS A 124 16.18 -22.55 0.21
CA HIS A 124 17.56 -22.48 -0.26
C HIS A 124 17.74 -21.46 -1.38
N ARG A 125 16.79 -21.39 -2.31
CA ARG A 125 16.80 -20.44 -3.44
C ARG A 125 15.42 -19.83 -3.68
N ARG A 126 15.41 -18.68 -4.34
CA ARG A 126 14.20 -17.92 -4.68
C ARG A 126 14.26 -17.49 -6.13
N ILE A 127 13.23 -17.81 -6.91
CA ILE A 127 13.03 -17.29 -8.27
C ILE A 127 11.68 -16.58 -8.30
N CYS A 128 11.56 -15.48 -9.03
CA CYS A 128 10.28 -14.77 -9.12
C CYS A 128 9.89 -14.35 -10.53
N THR A 129 8.63 -13.99 -10.73
CA THR A 129 8.18 -13.52 -12.05
C THR A 129 8.53 -12.06 -12.29
N ASP A 130 8.69 -11.65 -13.55
CA ASP A 130 8.86 -10.24 -13.95
C ASP A 130 7.56 -9.42 -13.99
N ASP A 131 6.47 -10.01 -13.50
CA ASP A 131 5.14 -9.40 -13.43
C ASP A 131 5.10 -8.18 -12.49
N VAL A 132 4.28 -7.18 -12.84
CA VAL A 132 4.10 -5.97 -12.04
C VAL A 132 3.46 -6.23 -10.67
N LYS A 133 2.71 -7.33 -10.53
CA LYS A 133 2.13 -7.81 -9.26
C LYS A 133 3.18 -8.43 -8.35
N THR A 134 4.34 -8.84 -8.88
CA THR A 134 5.39 -9.50 -8.11
C THR A 134 6.19 -8.49 -7.30
N VAL A 135 5.92 -8.47 -6.00
CA VAL A 135 6.54 -7.58 -5.01
C VAL A 135 6.96 -8.37 -3.78
N LEU A 136 8.14 -8.08 -3.26
CA LEU A 136 8.73 -8.77 -2.11
C LEU A 136 9.11 -7.76 -1.02
N GLY A 137 8.71 -7.99 0.23
CA GLY A 137 9.06 -7.09 1.33
C GLY A 137 8.63 -7.59 2.70
N LEU A 138 9.12 -6.91 3.74
CA LEU A 138 8.80 -7.15 5.16
C LEU A 138 8.10 -5.90 5.73
N PRO A 139 6.77 -5.76 5.57
CA PRO A 139 6.03 -4.56 5.96
C PRO A 139 5.57 -4.53 7.42
N GLU A 140 6.05 -5.43 8.28
CA GLU A 140 5.59 -5.59 9.68
C GLU A 140 5.69 -4.31 10.52
N VAL A 141 6.65 -3.44 10.20
CA VAL A 141 6.79 -2.13 10.86
C VAL A 141 5.57 -1.24 10.70
N GLN A 142 4.81 -1.41 9.60
CA GLN A 142 3.55 -0.67 9.36
C GLN A 142 2.42 -1.10 10.30
N LEU A 143 2.58 -2.24 10.97
CA LEU A 143 1.69 -2.74 12.02
C LEU A 143 2.26 -2.50 13.42
N GLY A 144 3.34 -1.73 13.55
CA GLY A 144 4.05 -1.54 14.81
C GLY A 144 4.76 -2.80 15.30
N LEU A 145 5.12 -3.69 14.38
CA LEU A 145 5.77 -4.97 14.66
C LEU A 145 7.13 -5.07 13.96
N LEU A 146 7.78 -6.22 14.14
CA LEU A 146 8.96 -6.62 13.40
C LEU A 146 8.71 -8.01 12.76
N PRO A 147 9.52 -8.41 11.76
CA PRO A 147 9.45 -9.77 11.21
C PRO A 147 9.66 -10.82 12.31
N GLY A 148 8.71 -11.73 12.49
CA GLY A 148 8.65 -12.62 13.66
C GLY A 148 9.11 -14.07 13.42
N SER A 149 9.39 -14.45 12.17
CA SER A 149 9.74 -15.84 11.78
C SER A 149 11.16 -15.94 11.22
N GLY A 150 12.06 -15.05 11.65
CA GLY A 150 13.46 -15.04 11.31
C GLY A 150 13.86 -14.05 10.21
N GLY A 151 12.95 -13.18 9.77
CA GLY A 151 13.21 -12.15 8.77
C GLY A 151 14.29 -11.16 9.20
N THR A 152 14.36 -10.80 10.49
CA THR A 152 15.41 -9.91 11.02
C THR A 152 16.78 -10.56 10.98
N GLN A 153 16.84 -11.89 10.88
CA GLN A 153 18.10 -12.63 10.89
C GLN A 153 18.54 -13.07 9.50
N ARG A 154 17.62 -13.60 8.68
CA ARG A 154 17.94 -14.12 7.35
C ARG A 154 18.14 -13.00 6.33
N LEU A 155 17.32 -11.94 6.36
CA LEU A 155 17.39 -10.90 5.34
C LEU A 155 18.71 -10.11 5.38
N PRO A 156 19.22 -9.61 6.53
CA PRO A 156 20.50 -8.89 6.58
C PRO A 156 21.70 -9.71 6.09
N ARG A 157 21.67 -11.03 6.30
CA ARG A 157 22.72 -11.95 5.85
C ARG A 157 22.64 -12.25 4.35
N LEU A 158 21.44 -12.16 3.77
CA LEU A 158 21.21 -12.41 2.35
C LEU A 158 21.48 -11.19 1.48
N VAL A 159 20.93 -10.02 1.82
CA VAL A 159 20.98 -8.80 0.98
C VAL A 159 21.92 -7.72 1.51
N GLY A 160 22.57 -7.98 2.65
CA GLY A 160 23.38 -7.00 3.37
C GLY A 160 22.57 -6.18 4.37
N VAL A 161 23.23 -5.75 5.44
CA VAL A 161 22.62 -5.07 6.59
C VAL A 161 21.99 -3.73 6.20
N SER A 162 22.61 -2.96 5.29
CA SER A 162 22.07 -1.67 4.86
C SER A 162 20.75 -1.84 4.11
N THR A 163 20.71 -2.78 3.16
CA THR A 163 19.51 -3.04 2.34
C THR A 163 18.40 -3.63 3.20
N ALA A 164 18.72 -4.55 4.10
CA ALA A 164 17.74 -5.14 4.99
C ALA A 164 17.14 -4.12 5.97
N LEU A 165 17.94 -3.23 6.56
CA LEU A 165 17.44 -2.16 7.42
C LEU A 165 16.53 -1.20 6.65
N ASP A 166 16.86 -0.80 5.42
CA ASP A 166 15.98 0.02 4.58
C ASP A 166 14.64 -0.67 4.35
N MET A 167 14.65 -1.97 4.01
CA MET A 167 13.43 -2.75 3.79
C MET A 167 12.58 -2.89 5.05
N ILE A 168 13.16 -3.32 6.17
CA ILE A 168 12.42 -3.65 7.40
C ILE A 168 11.94 -2.38 8.12
N LEU A 169 12.76 -1.32 8.21
CA LEU A 169 12.39 -0.10 8.94
C LEU A 169 11.36 0.75 8.21
N THR A 170 11.21 0.59 6.89
CA THR A 170 10.26 1.37 6.09
C THR A 170 9.09 0.54 5.55
N GLY A 171 9.16 -0.78 5.66
CA GLY A 171 8.23 -1.70 5.00
C GLY A 171 8.32 -1.68 3.48
N LYS A 172 9.45 -1.20 2.92
CA LYS A 172 9.64 -1.02 1.49
C LYS A 172 9.64 -2.37 0.77
N GLN A 173 8.86 -2.41 -0.30
CA GLN A 173 8.73 -3.58 -1.16
C GLN A 173 9.62 -3.41 -2.40
N LEU A 174 10.31 -4.48 -2.78
CA LEU A 174 11.14 -4.55 -3.98
C LEU A 174 10.36 -5.24 -5.10
N ARG A 175 10.39 -4.64 -6.30
CA ARG A 175 9.92 -5.30 -7.52
C ARG A 175 10.94 -6.33 -8.01
N ALA A 176 10.52 -7.27 -8.84
CA ALA A 176 11.34 -8.38 -9.34
C ALA A 176 12.80 -8.01 -9.71
N ARG A 177 13.00 -7.02 -10.59
CA ARG A 177 14.36 -6.57 -10.99
C ARG A 177 15.17 -5.94 -9.87
N GLN A 178 14.52 -5.23 -8.94
CA GLN A 178 15.18 -4.67 -7.77
C GLN A 178 15.57 -5.76 -6.79
N ALA A 179 14.70 -6.75 -6.58
CA ALA A 179 14.95 -7.92 -5.75
C ALA A 179 16.17 -8.72 -6.29
N LEU A 180 16.25 -8.91 -7.61
CA LEU A 180 17.40 -9.58 -8.25
C LEU A 180 18.70 -8.80 -8.04
N LYS A 181 18.66 -7.49 -8.25
CA LYS A 181 19.83 -6.60 -8.04
C LYS A 181 20.29 -6.60 -6.58
N ALA A 182 19.36 -6.64 -5.63
CA ALA A 182 19.63 -6.71 -4.20
C ALA A 182 20.14 -8.08 -3.74
N GLY A 183 20.03 -9.12 -4.57
CA GLY A 183 20.34 -10.50 -4.18
C GLY A 183 19.24 -11.16 -3.33
N LEU A 184 18.04 -10.59 -3.29
CA LEU A 184 16.89 -11.16 -2.58
C LEU A 184 16.36 -12.40 -3.30
N VAL A 185 16.35 -12.36 -4.64
CA VAL A 185 16.04 -13.49 -5.52
C VAL A 185 17.24 -13.83 -6.38
N ASP A 186 17.34 -15.09 -6.76
CA ASP A 186 18.40 -15.65 -7.59
C ASP A 186 18.17 -15.41 -9.08
N ASP A 187 16.91 -15.38 -9.53
CA ASP A 187 16.56 -15.17 -10.93
C ASP A 187 15.14 -14.57 -11.08
N VAL A 188 14.87 -14.01 -12.26
CA VAL A 188 13.60 -13.39 -12.65
C VAL A 188 13.17 -13.89 -14.02
N VAL A 189 11.99 -14.52 -14.11
CA VAL A 189 11.52 -15.19 -15.33
C VAL A 189 10.08 -14.80 -15.69
N PRO A 190 9.63 -15.00 -16.94
CA PRO A 190 8.21 -14.92 -17.26
C PRO A 190 7.39 -15.93 -16.46
N GLN A 191 6.14 -15.57 -16.12
CA GLN A 191 5.24 -16.43 -15.35
C GLN A 191 5.02 -17.82 -15.99
N THR A 192 4.98 -17.87 -17.32
CA THR A 192 4.73 -19.10 -18.09
C THR A 192 5.76 -20.20 -17.88
N ILE A 193 6.99 -19.84 -17.49
CA ILE A 193 8.09 -20.81 -17.29
C ILE A 193 8.53 -20.91 -15.83
N LEU A 194 7.84 -20.25 -14.89
CA LEU A 194 8.27 -20.15 -13.50
C LEU A 194 8.46 -21.52 -12.84
N LEU A 195 7.48 -22.42 -13.00
CA LEU A 195 7.54 -23.75 -12.39
C LEU A 195 8.70 -24.57 -12.96
N GLU A 196 8.82 -24.64 -14.28
CA GLU A 196 9.89 -25.41 -14.93
C GLU A 196 11.27 -24.85 -14.58
N ALA A 197 11.45 -23.53 -14.58
CA ALA A 197 12.69 -22.91 -14.15
C ALA A 197 13.04 -23.24 -12.69
N ALA A 198 12.05 -23.27 -11.80
CA ALA A 198 12.24 -23.64 -10.39
C ALA A 198 12.56 -25.13 -10.21
N VAL A 199 11.93 -26.01 -10.98
CA VAL A 199 12.20 -27.46 -10.99
C VAL A 199 13.62 -27.74 -11.45
N GLU A 200 14.08 -27.11 -12.53
CA GLU A 200 15.47 -27.23 -13.00
C GLU A 200 16.46 -26.66 -11.99
N LEU A 201 16.06 -25.67 -11.19
CA LEU A 201 16.86 -25.16 -10.09
C LEU A 201 16.95 -26.14 -8.92
N ALA A 202 15.87 -26.88 -8.66
CA ALA A 202 15.76 -27.84 -7.57
C ALA A 202 16.61 -29.10 -7.81
N LYS A 203 16.85 -29.47 -9.07
CA LYS A 203 17.71 -30.60 -9.45
C LYS A 203 19.20 -30.33 -9.34
N LYS A 204 19.60 -29.04 -9.29
CA LYS A 204 21.01 -28.66 -9.20
C LYS A 204 21.51 -28.85 -7.77
N GLU A 205 22.77 -29.28 -7.65
CA GLU A 205 23.44 -29.29 -6.36
C GLU A 205 23.41 -27.91 -5.69
N ARG A 206 23.46 -27.93 -4.35
CA ARG A 206 23.43 -26.73 -3.54
C ARG A 206 24.68 -25.88 -3.82
N LEU A 207 24.56 -24.90 -4.71
CA LEU A 207 25.62 -23.94 -5.02
C LEU A 207 26.05 -23.17 -3.76
N ALA A 208 27.32 -22.78 -3.73
CA ALA A 208 27.88 -21.94 -2.67
C ALA A 208 27.07 -20.65 -2.49
N GLN A 209 26.94 -20.19 -1.24
CA GLN A 209 26.24 -18.96 -0.94
C GLN A 209 26.89 -17.77 -1.67
N ARG A 210 26.05 -16.92 -2.26
CA ARG A 210 26.49 -15.72 -2.94
C ARG A 210 27.24 -14.81 -1.96
N THR A 211 28.46 -14.42 -2.29
CA THR A 211 29.25 -13.51 -1.46
C THR A 211 28.63 -12.11 -1.50
N LEU A 212 28.43 -11.51 -0.32
CA LEU A 212 27.95 -10.13 -0.22
C LEU A 212 28.94 -9.14 -0.88
N PRO A 213 28.44 -8.02 -1.44
CA PRO A 213 29.28 -6.95 -1.95
C PRO A 213 30.31 -6.47 -0.90
N VAL A 214 31.50 -6.05 -1.35
CA VAL A 214 32.60 -5.58 -0.47
C VAL A 214 32.09 -4.53 0.54
N ARG A 215 31.27 -3.58 0.09
CA ARG A 215 30.68 -2.54 0.94
C ARG A 215 29.87 -3.11 2.10
N GLU A 216 29.01 -4.10 1.84
CA GLU A 216 28.20 -4.73 2.90
C GLU A 216 29.08 -5.54 3.86
N ARG A 217 30.16 -6.16 3.36
CA ARG A 217 31.12 -6.87 4.21
C ARG A 217 31.89 -5.91 5.14
N ILE A 218 32.27 -4.73 4.65
CA ILE A 218 32.88 -3.67 5.47
C ILE A 218 31.89 -3.16 6.52
N LEU A 219 30.64 -2.91 6.13
CA LEU A 219 29.57 -2.47 7.05
C LEU A 219 29.21 -3.54 8.09
N ALA A 220 29.39 -4.82 7.78
CA ALA A 220 29.21 -5.92 8.72
C ALA A 220 30.37 -6.09 9.71
N GLY A 221 31.54 -5.50 9.43
CA GLY A 221 32.69 -5.52 10.34
C GLY A 221 32.44 -4.71 11.63
N PRO A 222 33.15 -4.97 12.75
CA PRO A 222 32.82 -4.40 14.06
C PRO A 222 32.73 -2.86 14.11
N LEU A 223 33.72 -2.16 13.54
CA LEU A 223 33.75 -0.69 13.50
C LEU A 223 32.70 -0.12 12.52
N GLY A 224 32.55 -0.75 11.34
CA GLY A 224 31.56 -0.34 10.35
C GLY A 224 30.13 -0.49 10.87
N ARG A 225 29.88 -1.58 11.62
CA ARG A 225 28.60 -1.90 12.24
C ARG A 225 28.21 -0.88 13.30
N ALA A 226 29.12 -0.55 14.21
CA ALA A 226 28.86 0.45 15.25
C ALA A 226 28.51 1.83 14.65
N LEU A 227 29.24 2.25 13.60
CA LEU A 227 28.94 3.50 12.90
C LEU A 227 27.59 3.44 12.18
N LEU A 228 27.31 2.34 11.47
CA LEU A 228 26.06 2.13 10.74
C LEU A 228 24.86 2.25 11.69
N PHE A 229 24.85 1.51 12.78
CA PHE A 229 23.72 1.51 13.71
C PHE A 229 23.54 2.87 14.39
N ARG A 230 24.62 3.57 14.74
CA ARG A 230 24.53 4.95 15.25
C ARG A 230 23.85 5.90 14.24
N LEU A 231 24.21 5.81 12.97
CA LEU A 231 23.62 6.64 11.92
C LEU A 231 22.15 6.27 11.66
N VAL A 232 21.84 4.97 11.65
CA VAL A 232 20.48 4.47 11.44
C VAL A 232 19.58 4.90 12.60
N ARG A 233 19.98 4.71 13.87
CA ARG A 233 19.22 5.19 15.03
C ARG A 233 18.97 6.69 14.98
N LYS A 234 19.99 7.51 14.70
CA LYS A 234 19.82 8.96 14.58
C LYS A 234 18.79 9.32 13.51
N LYS A 235 18.89 8.71 12.32
CA LYS A 235 17.97 8.96 11.20
C LYS A 235 16.55 8.46 11.49
N THR A 236 16.41 7.31 12.14
CA THR A 236 15.13 6.74 12.55
C THR A 236 14.47 7.63 13.59
N ALA A 237 15.17 7.99 14.67
CA ALA A 237 14.66 8.86 15.73
C ALA A 237 14.19 10.23 15.18
N GLN A 238 14.93 10.82 14.24
CA GLN A 238 14.53 12.07 13.58
C GLN A 238 13.22 11.93 12.78
N LYS A 239 12.94 10.77 12.21
CA LYS A 239 11.71 10.53 11.43
C LYS A 239 10.53 10.12 12.29
N THR A 240 10.78 9.30 13.32
CA THR A 240 9.73 8.73 14.17
C THR A 240 9.40 9.61 15.35
N GLN A 241 10.26 10.57 15.68
CA GLN A 241 10.17 11.42 16.88
C GLN A 241 10.10 10.59 18.18
N GLY A 242 10.53 9.32 18.14
CA GLY A 242 10.45 8.38 19.26
C GLY A 242 9.08 7.70 19.44
N ASN A 243 8.08 8.02 18.61
CA ASN A 243 6.70 7.55 18.81
C ASN A 243 6.44 6.11 18.33
N TYR A 244 7.40 5.49 17.63
CA TYR A 244 7.24 4.19 16.97
C TYR A 244 8.25 3.16 17.52
N PRO A 245 7.94 2.46 18.63
CA PRO A 245 8.89 1.61 19.34
C PRO A 245 9.42 0.44 18.51
N ALA A 246 8.64 -0.06 17.55
CA ALA A 246 9.06 -1.12 16.64
C ALA A 246 10.36 -0.80 15.90
N THR A 247 10.56 0.46 15.51
CA THR A 247 11.73 0.87 14.72
C THR A 247 13.04 0.73 15.49
N GLU A 248 13.07 1.09 16.78
CA GLU A 248 14.24 0.90 17.63
C GLU A 248 14.47 -0.58 17.94
N ARG A 249 13.40 -1.33 18.23
CA ARG A 249 13.52 -2.78 18.49
C ARG A 249 14.02 -3.57 17.28
N ILE A 250 13.62 -3.19 16.07
CA ILE A 250 14.17 -3.77 14.82
C ILE A 250 15.68 -3.58 14.77
N ILE A 251 16.17 -2.38 15.11
CA ILE A 251 17.60 -2.08 15.12
C ILE A 251 18.31 -2.94 16.17
N ASP A 252 17.78 -3.02 17.39
CA ASP A 252 18.35 -3.80 18.50
C ASP A 252 18.47 -5.30 18.16
N VAL A 253 17.41 -5.87 17.59
CA VAL A 253 17.35 -7.31 17.26
C VAL A 253 18.33 -7.67 16.15
N ILE A 254 18.42 -6.84 15.11
CA ILE A 254 19.39 -7.05 14.02
C ILE A 254 20.82 -6.88 14.54
N GLU A 255 21.07 -5.85 15.34
CA GLU A 255 22.38 -5.60 15.96
C GLU A 255 22.82 -6.77 16.85
N THR A 256 21.91 -7.25 17.72
CA THR A 256 22.13 -8.43 18.58
C THR A 256 22.46 -9.67 17.76
N GLY A 257 21.66 -9.95 16.72
CA GLY A 257 21.87 -11.11 15.87
C GLY A 257 23.20 -11.07 15.10
N LEU A 258 23.67 -9.89 14.69
CA LEU A 258 24.97 -9.74 14.03
C LEU A 258 26.14 -9.76 15.03
N ALA A 259 25.93 -9.32 16.27
CA ALA A 259 26.97 -9.25 17.30
C ALA A 259 27.20 -10.56 18.06
N GLN A 260 26.12 -11.26 18.40
CA GLN A 260 26.15 -12.41 19.31
C GLN A 260 25.83 -13.74 18.59
N GLY A 261 25.45 -13.67 17.31
CA GLY A 261 25.13 -14.83 16.48
C GLY A 261 23.62 -15.02 16.27
N SER A 262 23.28 -15.90 15.32
CA SER A 262 21.90 -16.08 14.87
C SER A 262 20.96 -16.60 15.94
N SER A 263 21.42 -17.48 16.85
CA SER A 263 20.57 -18.01 17.93
C SER A 263 20.08 -16.89 18.84
N SER A 264 21.00 -16.07 19.37
CA SER A 264 20.67 -14.90 20.19
C SER A 264 19.79 -13.90 19.42
N GLY A 265 20.01 -13.76 18.11
CA GLY A 265 19.17 -12.95 17.23
C GLY A 265 17.73 -13.44 17.13
N TYR A 266 17.50 -14.75 16.94
CA TYR A 266 16.15 -15.33 16.91
C TYR A 266 15.44 -15.22 18.26
N ASP A 267 16.16 -15.44 19.37
CA ASP A 267 15.61 -15.26 20.72
C ASP A 267 15.20 -13.81 20.98
N ALA A 268 16.05 -12.85 20.60
CA ALA A 268 15.74 -11.43 20.70
C ALA A 268 14.57 -11.03 19.79
N GLU A 269 14.50 -11.58 18.57
CA GLU A 269 13.40 -11.34 17.62
C GLU A 269 12.06 -11.81 18.20
N ALA A 270 11.98 -13.04 18.71
CA ALA A 270 10.74 -13.59 19.25
C ALA A 270 10.25 -12.81 20.48
N ARG A 271 11.16 -12.48 21.41
CA ARG A 271 10.83 -11.69 22.59
C ARG A 271 10.34 -10.29 22.22
N ALA A 272 11.08 -9.60 21.34
CA ALA A 272 10.71 -8.26 20.90
C ALA A 272 9.39 -8.26 20.12
N PHE A 273 9.11 -9.29 19.33
CA PHE A 273 7.82 -9.46 18.67
C PHE A 273 6.68 -9.55 19.69
N GLY A 274 6.85 -10.39 20.73
CA GLY A 274 5.87 -10.55 21.80
C GLY A 274 5.59 -9.24 22.56
N GLU A 275 6.65 -8.52 22.92
CA GLU A 275 6.55 -7.21 23.58
C GLU A 275 5.84 -6.17 22.68
N LEU A 276 6.25 -6.05 21.41
CA LEU A 276 5.67 -5.09 20.47
C LEU A 276 4.20 -5.36 20.19
N ALA A 277 3.80 -6.63 20.10
CA ALA A 277 2.41 -7.02 19.85
C ALA A 277 1.44 -6.47 20.90
N MET A 278 1.93 -6.26 22.13
CA MET A 278 1.16 -5.74 23.27
C MET A 278 1.21 -4.21 23.40
N THR A 279 2.00 -3.51 22.58
CA THR A 279 2.08 -2.05 22.64
C THR A 279 0.81 -1.36 22.11
N PRO A 280 0.41 -0.22 22.68
CA PRO A 280 -0.75 0.53 22.18
C PRO A 280 -0.54 1.02 20.73
N GLN A 281 0.71 1.31 20.34
CA GLN A 281 1.04 1.70 18.97
C GLN A 281 0.77 0.57 17.98
N SER A 282 1.19 -0.67 18.29
CA SER A 282 0.90 -1.81 17.41
C SER A 282 -0.60 -2.11 17.36
N GLN A 283 -1.30 -2.04 18.50
CA GLN A 283 -2.76 -2.19 18.53
C GLN A 283 -3.46 -1.17 17.62
N ALA A 284 -3.11 0.12 17.72
CA ALA A 284 -3.68 1.19 16.91
C ALA A 284 -3.38 1.00 15.41
N LEU A 285 -2.14 0.65 15.05
CA LEU A 285 -1.76 0.41 13.65
C LEU A 285 -2.46 -0.82 13.05
N ARG A 286 -2.64 -1.89 13.82
CA ARG A 286 -3.45 -3.05 13.40
C ARG A 286 -4.93 -2.67 13.22
N ALA A 287 -5.49 -1.86 14.11
CA ALA A 287 -6.86 -1.37 13.97
C ALA A 287 -7.04 -0.54 12.69
N ILE A 288 -6.10 0.37 12.38
CA ILE A 288 -6.08 1.14 11.14
C ILE A 288 -6.00 0.22 9.91
N PHE A 289 -5.19 -0.84 9.98
CA PHE A 289 -5.09 -1.84 8.90
C PHE A 289 -6.43 -2.53 8.63
N PHE A 290 -7.13 -2.99 9.68
CA PHE A 290 -8.43 -3.64 9.55
C PHE A 290 -9.48 -2.67 9.01
N ALA A 291 -9.59 -1.47 9.59
CA ALA A 291 -10.51 -0.43 9.11
C ALA A 291 -10.26 -0.09 7.63
N SER A 292 -8.98 0.06 7.23
CA SER A 292 -8.61 0.31 5.84
C SER A 292 -8.97 -0.85 4.89
N THR A 293 -8.98 -2.08 5.40
CA THR A 293 -9.35 -3.27 4.63
C THR A 293 -10.86 -3.40 4.49
N GLU A 294 -11.62 -3.02 5.52
CA GLU A 294 -13.08 -2.98 5.51
C GLU A 294 -13.61 -1.89 4.58
N VAL A 295 -13.05 -0.67 4.65
CA VAL A 295 -13.41 0.44 3.75
C VAL A 295 -13.19 0.09 2.28
N LYS A 296 -12.15 -0.70 1.96
CA LYS A 296 -11.95 -1.22 0.59
C LYS A 296 -13.08 -2.12 0.09
N LYS A 297 -13.83 -2.76 0.98
CA LYS A 297 -14.99 -3.61 0.65
C LYS A 297 -16.32 -2.83 0.68
N ASP A 298 -16.40 -1.76 1.46
CA ASP A 298 -17.61 -0.97 1.66
C ASP A 298 -18.15 -0.31 0.35
N PRO A 299 -19.31 -0.70 -0.18
CA PRO A 299 -19.87 -0.09 -1.39
C PRO A 299 -20.38 1.34 -1.17
N GLY A 300 -20.47 1.83 0.07
CA GLY A 300 -20.99 3.14 0.45
C GLY A 300 -22.52 3.25 0.46
N SER A 301 -23.22 2.31 -0.18
CA SER A 301 -24.67 2.12 -0.08
C SER A 301 -25.04 0.71 -0.52
N ASP A 302 -26.26 0.26 -0.21
CA ASP A 302 -26.76 -1.07 -0.57
C ASP A 302 -27.13 -1.23 -2.07
N ALA A 303 -27.12 -0.14 -2.84
CA ALA A 303 -27.46 -0.19 -4.26
C ALA A 303 -26.32 -0.74 -5.13
N LEU A 304 -26.68 -1.40 -6.23
CA LEU A 304 -25.69 -1.82 -7.23
C LEU A 304 -25.17 -0.59 -8.00
N PRO A 305 -23.84 -0.43 -8.13
CA PRO A 305 -23.26 0.70 -8.83
C PRO A 305 -23.54 0.61 -10.33
N GLY A 306 -23.79 1.76 -10.96
CA GLY A 306 -24.01 1.89 -12.39
C GLY A 306 -22.78 1.61 -13.26
N PRO A 307 -22.93 1.74 -14.60
CA PRO A 307 -21.83 1.64 -15.54
C PRO A 307 -20.77 2.71 -15.27
N LEU A 308 -19.50 2.36 -15.49
CA LEU A 308 -18.38 3.27 -15.30
C LEU A 308 -17.28 2.93 -16.31
N ASN A 309 -17.44 3.50 -17.50
CA ASN A 309 -16.66 3.28 -18.71
C ASN A 309 -15.86 4.52 -19.10
N SER A 310 -16.39 5.74 -18.89
CA SER A 310 -15.66 6.97 -19.20
C SER A 310 -16.05 8.13 -18.29
N VAL A 311 -15.10 9.04 -18.06
CA VAL A 311 -15.24 10.16 -17.11
C VAL A 311 -14.99 11.49 -17.82
N GLY A 312 -15.80 12.49 -17.49
CA GLY A 312 -15.57 13.90 -17.84
C GLY A 312 -14.94 14.66 -16.69
N ILE A 313 -14.12 15.66 -16.97
CA ILE A 313 -13.55 16.57 -15.95
C ILE A 313 -13.77 18.00 -16.41
N LEU A 314 -14.34 18.84 -15.55
CA LEU A 314 -14.50 20.27 -15.79
C LEU A 314 -13.40 21.02 -15.03
N GLY A 315 -12.51 21.69 -15.77
CA GLY A 315 -11.29 22.34 -15.26
C GLY A 315 -10.05 21.47 -15.46
N GLY A 316 -9.05 22.01 -16.17
CA GLY A 316 -7.74 21.39 -16.43
C GLY A 316 -6.62 21.91 -15.51
N GLY A 317 -6.95 22.73 -14.50
CA GLY A 317 -6.00 23.24 -13.51
C GLY A 317 -5.37 22.15 -12.64
N LEU A 318 -4.70 22.55 -11.56
CA LEU A 318 -3.92 21.64 -10.69
C LEU A 318 -4.72 20.40 -10.24
N MET A 319 -5.91 20.61 -9.68
CA MET A 319 -6.78 19.53 -9.21
C MET A 319 -7.32 18.69 -10.37
N GLY A 320 -7.84 19.34 -11.41
CA GLY A 320 -8.38 18.68 -12.60
C GLY A 320 -7.35 17.78 -13.31
N GLY A 321 -6.10 18.25 -13.46
CA GLY A 321 -5.00 17.46 -14.01
C GLY A 321 -4.65 16.24 -13.15
N GLY A 322 -4.62 16.42 -11.83
CA GLY A 322 -4.41 15.30 -10.89
C GLY A 322 -5.53 14.26 -10.93
N ILE A 323 -6.80 14.71 -10.99
CA ILE A 323 -7.99 13.86 -11.09
C ILE A 323 -7.99 13.12 -12.44
N ALA A 324 -7.63 13.80 -13.54
CA ALA A 324 -7.49 13.19 -14.86
C ALA A 324 -6.46 12.07 -14.84
N TRP A 325 -5.30 12.33 -14.24
CA TRP A 325 -4.23 11.35 -14.15
C TRP A 325 -4.63 10.11 -13.33
N VAL A 326 -5.22 10.27 -12.14
CA VAL A 326 -5.62 9.09 -11.33
C VAL A 326 -6.72 8.29 -12.02
N THR A 327 -7.64 8.97 -12.71
CA THR A 327 -8.74 8.32 -13.44
C THR A 327 -8.24 7.49 -14.62
N ALA A 328 -7.35 8.05 -15.44
CA ALA A 328 -6.76 7.34 -16.57
C ALA A 328 -5.75 6.27 -16.13
N CYS A 329 -4.78 6.63 -15.28
CA CYS A 329 -3.61 5.78 -15.03
C CYS A 329 -3.83 4.75 -13.91
N LYS A 330 -4.68 5.03 -12.92
CA LYS A 330 -5.05 4.06 -11.87
C LYS A 330 -6.40 3.43 -12.16
N GLY A 331 -7.38 4.23 -12.56
CA GLY A 331 -8.73 3.76 -12.88
C GLY A 331 -8.86 3.03 -14.22
N GLY A 332 -7.92 3.25 -15.15
CA GLY A 332 -7.98 2.65 -16.49
C GLY A 332 -9.16 3.15 -17.34
N LEU A 333 -9.64 4.36 -17.06
CA LEU A 333 -10.82 4.94 -17.70
C LEU A 333 -10.43 6.08 -18.65
N PRO A 334 -10.98 6.15 -19.87
CA PRO A 334 -10.87 7.32 -20.73
C PRO A 334 -11.42 8.59 -20.06
N VAL A 335 -10.67 9.68 -20.17
CA VAL A 335 -10.95 10.99 -19.59
C VAL A 335 -11.10 12.04 -20.68
N ARG A 336 -12.15 12.87 -20.57
CA ARG A 336 -12.34 14.07 -21.37
C ARG A 336 -12.34 15.30 -20.49
N ILE A 337 -11.38 16.20 -20.68
CA ILE A 337 -11.26 17.45 -19.94
C ILE A 337 -11.95 18.56 -20.73
N LYS A 338 -12.86 19.30 -20.09
CA LYS A 338 -13.36 20.59 -20.57
C LYS A 338 -12.65 21.68 -19.78
N ASP A 339 -12.06 22.66 -20.45
CA ASP A 339 -11.58 23.89 -19.83
C ASP A 339 -12.07 25.10 -20.64
N ILE A 340 -12.05 26.30 -20.06
CA ILE A 340 -12.39 27.52 -20.79
C ILE A 340 -11.32 27.90 -21.82
N ASN A 341 -10.08 27.40 -21.66
CA ASN A 341 -8.98 27.67 -22.57
C ASN A 341 -8.09 26.44 -22.81
N THR A 342 -7.30 26.47 -23.87
CA THR A 342 -6.37 25.37 -24.20
C THR A 342 -5.22 25.23 -23.22
N GLN A 343 -4.90 26.29 -22.46
CA GLN A 343 -3.78 26.28 -21.51
C GLN A 343 -4.08 25.35 -20.33
N GLY A 344 -5.30 25.35 -19.80
CA GLY A 344 -5.73 24.41 -18.76
C GLY A 344 -5.65 22.96 -19.22
N ILE A 345 -6.10 22.67 -20.45
CA ILE A 345 -6.00 21.32 -21.04
C ILE A 345 -4.53 20.88 -21.17
N ASN A 346 -3.69 21.76 -21.72
CA ASN A 346 -2.26 21.50 -21.90
C ASN A 346 -1.55 21.30 -20.56
N HIS A 347 -1.96 22.03 -19.51
CA HIS A 347 -1.48 21.81 -18.15
C HIS A 347 -1.77 20.38 -17.70
N ALA A 348 -3.03 19.93 -17.76
CA ALA A 348 -3.40 18.59 -17.31
C ALA A 348 -2.67 17.47 -18.07
N LEU A 349 -2.50 17.64 -19.39
CA LEU A 349 -1.74 16.69 -20.22
C LEU A 349 -0.27 16.68 -19.84
N LYS A 350 0.35 17.84 -19.64
CA LYS A 350 1.75 17.96 -19.21
C LYS A 350 1.97 17.37 -17.82
N TYR A 351 1.09 17.69 -16.87
CA TYR A 351 1.12 17.13 -15.53
C TYR A 351 1.13 15.60 -15.56
N SER A 352 0.24 15.03 -16.38
CA SER A 352 0.15 13.59 -16.57
C SER A 352 1.40 13.00 -17.22
N TRP A 353 1.95 13.68 -18.23
CA TRP A 353 3.21 13.31 -18.88
C TRP A 353 4.37 13.25 -17.89
N ASP A 354 4.59 14.30 -17.10
CA ASP A 354 5.73 14.41 -16.19
C ASP A 354 5.73 13.32 -15.10
N LEU A 355 4.54 12.97 -14.59
CA LEU A 355 4.35 11.88 -13.65
C LEU A 355 4.67 10.51 -14.28
N LEU A 356 4.20 10.27 -15.51
CA LEU A 356 4.46 9.01 -16.21
C LEU A 356 5.92 8.91 -16.66
N GLU A 357 6.51 9.99 -17.15
CA GLU A 357 7.91 10.06 -17.56
C GLU A 357 8.85 9.79 -16.37
N THR A 358 8.50 10.29 -15.19
CA THR A 358 9.22 9.94 -13.95
C THR A 358 9.18 8.44 -13.68
N LYS A 359 8.06 7.76 -13.95
CA LYS A 359 7.96 6.29 -13.84
C LYS A 359 8.79 5.58 -14.91
N VAL A 360 8.83 6.08 -16.15
CA VAL A 360 9.69 5.54 -17.23
C VAL A 360 11.16 5.65 -16.84
N ARG A 361 11.61 6.83 -16.41
CA ARG A 361 13.00 7.08 -15.97
C ARG A 361 13.41 6.18 -14.80
N ARG A 362 12.48 5.93 -13.87
CA ARG A 362 12.66 4.98 -12.75
C ARG A 362 12.51 3.51 -13.16
N ARG A 363 12.29 3.22 -14.44
CA ARG A 363 12.07 1.88 -15.02
C ARG A 363 10.89 1.14 -14.37
N HIS A 364 9.90 1.90 -13.90
CA HIS A 364 8.67 1.36 -13.33
C HIS A 364 7.68 0.92 -14.41
N ILE A 365 7.71 1.56 -15.58
CA ILE A 365 6.91 1.27 -16.77
C ILE A 365 7.78 1.45 -18.02
N LYS A 366 7.34 0.92 -19.16
CA LYS A 366 7.95 1.17 -20.49
C LYS A 366 7.43 2.48 -21.08
N ALA A 367 8.17 3.08 -22.01
CA ALA A 367 7.71 4.28 -22.74
C ALA A 367 6.40 4.03 -23.50
N SER A 368 6.24 2.87 -24.13
CA SER A 368 4.99 2.47 -24.79
C SER A 368 3.78 2.42 -23.83
N GLU A 369 4.01 2.07 -22.57
CA GLU A 369 2.96 2.04 -21.55
C GLU A 369 2.59 3.44 -21.09
N ARG A 370 3.56 4.37 -20.98
CA ARG A 370 3.29 5.80 -20.78
C ARG A 370 2.39 6.32 -21.91
N ASP A 371 2.75 6.07 -23.16
CA ASP A 371 2.02 6.61 -24.32
C ASP A 371 0.60 6.06 -24.37
N LYS A 372 0.41 4.77 -24.08
CA LYS A 372 -0.91 4.15 -23.95
C LYS A 372 -1.76 4.78 -22.85
N GLN A 373 -1.18 5.05 -21.67
CA GLN A 373 -1.90 5.66 -20.55
C GLN A 373 -2.25 7.12 -20.84
N LEU A 374 -1.36 7.87 -21.48
CA LEU A 374 -1.60 9.25 -21.86
C LEU A 374 -2.70 9.37 -22.92
N ALA A 375 -2.77 8.42 -23.87
CA ALA A 375 -3.81 8.39 -24.90
C ALA A 375 -5.24 8.26 -24.35
N LEU A 376 -5.40 7.88 -23.08
CA LEU A 376 -6.69 7.89 -22.39
C LEU A 376 -7.17 9.30 -22.02
N ILE A 377 -6.29 10.30 -22.03
CA ILE A 377 -6.60 11.68 -21.61
C ILE A 377 -6.69 12.55 -22.86
N SER A 378 -7.85 13.18 -23.05
CA SER A 378 -8.06 14.18 -24.11
C SER A 378 -8.78 15.39 -23.55
N GLY A 379 -8.75 16.52 -24.26
CA GLY A 379 -9.47 17.71 -23.84
C GLY A 379 -10.11 18.50 -24.97
N SER A 380 -10.97 19.43 -24.58
CA SER A 380 -11.77 20.30 -25.44
C SER A 380 -12.10 21.61 -24.69
N THR A 381 -12.35 22.69 -25.42
CA THR A 381 -12.86 23.94 -24.82
C THR A 381 -14.39 23.99 -24.75
N ASP A 382 -15.05 22.94 -25.18
CA ASP A 382 -16.52 22.76 -25.18
C ASP A 382 -16.91 21.34 -24.75
N TYR A 383 -18.21 21.06 -24.69
CA TYR A 383 -18.75 19.77 -24.26
C TYR A 383 -18.67 18.63 -25.30
N ARG A 384 -17.98 18.80 -26.44
CA ARG A 384 -17.81 17.70 -27.41
C ARG A 384 -17.11 16.51 -26.75
N GLY A 385 -17.77 15.36 -26.84
CA GLY A 385 -17.33 14.10 -26.25
C GLY A 385 -17.88 13.82 -24.84
N PHE A 386 -18.76 14.69 -24.31
CA PHE A 386 -19.39 14.49 -23.00
C PHE A 386 -20.69 13.67 -23.03
N SER A 387 -21.34 13.52 -24.19
CA SER A 387 -22.63 12.83 -24.37
C SER A 387 -22.70 11.39 -23.84
N HIS A 388 -21.56 10.70 -23.71
CA HIS A 388 -21.47 9.31 -23.26
C HIS A 388 -20.65 9.14 -21.97
N ARG A 389 -20.42 10.22 -21.21
CA ARG A 389 -19.73 10.14 -19.92
C ARG A 389 -20.67 9.58 -18.87
N ASP A 390 -20.20 8.62 -18.08
CA ASP A 390 -21.00 8.06 -17.00
C ASP A 390 -20.95 8.94 -15.74
N LEU A 391 -19.84 9.66 -15.56
CA LEU A 391 -19.63 10.58 -14.44
C LEU A 391 -18.78 11.78 -14.90
N VAL A 392 -19.17 12.98 -14.49
CA VAL A 392 -18.45 14.23 -14.73
C VAL A 392 -18.00 14.81 -13.38
N ILE A 393 -16.70 15.06 -13.23
CA ILE A 393 -16.11 15.64 -12.02
C ILE A 393 -15.82 17.12 -12.28
N GLU A 394 -16.40 18.00 -11.48
CA GLU A 394 -16.16 19.44 -11.50
C GLU A 394 -15.00 19.81 -10.57
N ALA A 395 -13.99 20.51 -11.08
CA ALA A 395 -12.80 20.95 -10.36
C ALA A 395 -12.41 22.39 -10.74
N VAL A 396 -13.37 23.31 -10.63
CA VAL A 396 -13.23 24.75 -10.87
C VAL A 396 -13.35 25.54 -9.55
N PHE A 397 -13.32 26.87 -9.68
CA PHE A 397 -13.34 27.80 -8.55
C PHE A 397 -14.54 27.61 -7.61
N GLU A 398 -14.35 27.99 -6.34
CA GLU A 398 -15.41 28.00 -5.32
C GLU A 398 -16.38 29.17 -5.53
N ASP A 399 -17.25 29.01 -6.53
CA ASP A 399 -18.34 29.93 -6.84
C ASP A 399 -19.63 29.15 -7.05
N LEU A 400 -20.63 29.39 -6.19
CA LEU A 400 -21.89 28.64 -6.20
C LEU A 400 -22.69 28.83 -7.50
N PRO A 401 -22.91 30.07 -8.00
CA PRO A 401 -23.58 30.28 -9.29
C PRO A 401 -22.91 29.54 -10.45
N LEU A 402 -21.58 29.59 -10.55
CA LEU A 402 -20.80 28.88 -11.56
C LEU A 402 -21.02 27.36 -11.47
N LYS A 403 -20.99 26.80 -10.27
CA LYS A 403 -21.20 25.35 -10.08
C LYS A 403 -22.62 24.93 -10.44
N GLN A 404 -23.64 25.70 -10.05
CA GLN A 404 -25.03 25.46 -10.45
C GLN A 404 -25.21 25.56 -11.98
N GLN A 405 -24.56 26.53 -12.63
CA GLN A 405 -24.53 26.62 -14.09
C GLN A 405 -23.90 25.37 -14.71
N MET A 406 -22.78 24.87 -14.15
CA MET A 406 -22.13 23.66 -14.66
C MET A 406 -22.98 22.41 -14.49
N VAL A 407 -23.77 22.30 -13.42
CA VAL A 407 -24.76 21.22 -13.28
C VAL A 407 -25.74 21.27 -14.45
N ALA A 408 -26.35 22.44 -14.71
CA ALA A 408 -27.30 22.60 -15.81
C ALA A 408 -26.65 22.32 -17.19
N GLU A 409 -25.43 22.79 -17.43
CA GLU A 409 -24.69 22.51 -18.66
C GLU A 409 -24.41 21.02 -18.85
N VAL A 410 -24.04 20.30 -17.78
CA VAL A 410 -23.85 18.84 -17.82
C VAL A 410 -25.18 18.15 -18.10
N GLU A 411 -26.27 18.59 -17.48
CA GLU A 411 -27.59 17.99 -17.71
C GLU A 411 -28.08 18.16 -19.16
N GLN A 412 -27.72 19.27 -19.82
CA GLN A 412 -28.07 19.55 -21.21
C GLN A 412 -27.18 18.80 -22.22
N ASN A 413 -25.89 18.59 -21.91
CA ASN A 413 -24.91 18.09 -22.87
C ASN A 413 -24.52 16.62 -22.66
N CYS A 414 -24.92 15.99 -21.56
CA CYS A 414 -24.59 14.62 -21.21
C CYS A 414 -25.83 13.71 -21.21
N ALA A 415 -25.63 12.41 -21.02
CA ALA A 415 -26.72 11.44 -20.99
C ALA A 415 -27.61 11.59 -19.73
N ALA A 416 -28.81 11.01 -19.80
CA ALA A 416 -29.77 10.99 -18.70
C ALA A 416 -29.24 10.28 -17.44
N HIS A 417 -28.23 9.42 -17.56
CA HIS A 417 -27.63 8.68 -16.45
C HIS A 417 -26.34 9.30 -15.89
N THR A 418 -25.85 10.40 -16.48
CA THR A 418 -24.56 10.99 -16.11
C THR A 418 -24.60 11.58 -14.71
N ILE A 419 -23.72 11.11 -13.83
CA ILE A 419 -23.53 11.66 -12.48
C ILE A 419 -22.70 12.95 -12.54
N PHE A 420 -23.13 13.99 -11.83
CA PHE A 420 -22.31 15.18 -11.58
C PHE A 420 -21.68 15.11 -10.20
N ALA A 421 -20.35 15.18 -10.13
CA ALA A 421 -19.58 15.14 -8.89
C ALA A 421 -18.78 16.43 -8.70
N SER A 422 -19.04 17.20 -7.64
CA SER A 422 -18.25 18.41 -7.35
C SER A 422 -17.05 18.11 -6.44
N ASN A 423 -15.86 18.60 -6.81
CA ASN A 423 -14.65 18.61 -5.97
C ASN A 423 -14.59 19.85 -5.04
N THR A 424 -15.71 20.53 -4.78
CA THR A 424 -15.76 21.60 -3.78
C THR A 424 -15.23 21.12 -2.43
N SER A 425 -14.77 22.07 -1.61
CA SER A 425 -14.14 21.89 -0.30
C SER A 425 -14.91 22.56 0.83
N SER A 426 -15.86 23.45 0.49
CA SER A 426 -16.59 24.29 1.45
C SER A 426 -18.07 24.47 1.14
N LEU A 427 -18.49 24.39 -0.13
CA LEU A 427 -19.89 24.58 -0.50
C LEU A 427 -20.70 23.31 -0.23
N PRO A 428 -21.85 23.42 0.46
CA PRO A 428 -22.77 22.30 0.59
C PRO A 428 -23.23 21.78 -0.78
N ILE A 429 -23.24 20.46 -0.93
CA ILE A 429 -23.64 19.80 -2.19
C ILE A 429 -25.12 20.02 -2.48
N GLY A 430 -25.96 20.09 -1.45
CA GLY A 430 -27.37 20.43 -1.57
C GLY A 430 -27.60 21.79 -2.22
N ASP A 431 -26.75 22.79 -1.92
CA ASP A 431 -26.83 24.11 -2.54
C ASP A 431 -26.43 24.06 -4.02
N ILE A 432 -25.42 23.26 -4.37
CA ILE A 432 -25.02 23.02 -5.77
C ILE A 432 -26.15 22.30 -6.54
N ALA A 433 -26.84 21.38 -5.88
CA ALA A 433 -27.92 20.58 -6.46
C ALA A 433 -29.28 21.30 -6.52
N ALA A 434 -29.44 22.47 -5.86
CA ALA A 434 -30.74 23.09 -5.61
C ALA A 434 -31.59 23.36 -6.88
N ASN A 435 -30.93 23.65 -8.00
CA ASN A 435 -31.57 23.96 -9.29
C ASN A 435 -31.41 22.83 -10.33
N ALA A 436 -30.91 21.66 -9.93
CA ALA A 436 -30.70 20.54 -10.83
C ALA A 436 -32.04 19.94 -11.27
N ALA A 437 -32.16 19.53 -12.54
CA ALA A 437 -33.31 18.75 -13.00
C ALA A 437 -33.29 17.32 -12.44
N ARG A 438 -32.10 16.79 -12.14
CA ARG A 438 -31.84 15.45 -11.59
C ARG A 438 -30.94 15.54 -10.35
N PRO A 439 -31.41 16.16 -9.25
CA PRO A 439 -30.60 16.35 -8.04
C PRO A 439 -30.09 15.02 -7.44
N GLU A 440 -30.78 13.91 -7.69
CA GLU A 440 -30.38 12.57 -7.26
C GLU A 440 -29.09 12.05 -7.92
N GLN A 441 -28.65 12.68 -9.02
CA GLN A 441 -27.40 12.42 -9.74
C GLN A 441 -26.28 13.43 -9.39
N VAL A 442 -26.53 14.36 -8.47
CA VAL A 442 -25.53 15.32 -7.97
C VAL A 442 -24.94 14.81 -6.64
N ILE A 443 -23.61 14.82 -6.54
CA ILE A 443 -22.87 14.37 -5.36
C ILE A 443 -21.58 15.17 -5.17
N GLY A 444 -21.04 15.21 -3.95
CA GLY A 444 -19.67 15.66 -3.72
C GLY A 444 -18.65 14.54 -3.87
N LEU A 445 -17.49 14.86 -4.45
CA LEU A 445 -16.33 13.98 -4.53
C LEU A 445 -15.06 14.80 -4.29
N HIS A 446 -14.77 15.06 -3.01
CA HIS A 446 -13.71 15.97 -2.59
C HIS A 446 -12.37 15.24 -2.49
N PHE A 447 -11.45 15.60 -3.38
CA PHE A 447 -10.07 15.11 -3.45
C PHE A 447 -9.11 16.04 -2.70
N PHE A 448 -8.06 15.44 -2.13
CA PHE A 448 -6.98 16.17 -1.47
C PHE A 448 -5.77 16.33 -2.38
N SER A 449 -5.17 17.53 -2.37
CA SER A 449 -3.96 17.84 -3.13
C SER A 449 -2.69 17.37 -2.40
N PRO A 450 -1.66 16.84 -3.09
CA PRO A 450 -1.66 16.43 -4.51
C PRO A 450 -2.45 15.14 -4.75
N VAL A 451 -3.31 15.14 -5.77
CA VAL A 451 -4.31 14.07 -6.00
C VAL A 451 -3.67 12.70 -6.23
N GLU A 452 -2.51 12.60 -6.86
CA GLU A 452 -1.85 11.31 -7.11
C GLU A 452 -1.26 10.65 -5.85
N LYS A 453 -0.97 11.46 -4.83
CA LYS A 453 -0.31 11.05 -3.57
C LYS A 453 -1.31 10.82 -2.44
N MET A 454 -2.28 11.71 -2.29
CA MET A 454 -3.22 11.64 -1.16
C MET A 454 -4.17 10.44 -1.32
N PRO A 455 -4.29 9.56 -0.31
CA PRO A 455 -5.13 8.37 -0.44
C PRO A 455 -6.62 8.67 -0.27
N LEU A 456 -6.97 9.61 0.62
CA LEU A 456 -8.35 9.91 0.99
C LEU A 456 -9.11 10.59 -0.14
N VAL A 457 -10.42 10.33 -0.21
CA VAL A 457 -11.40 11.12 -0.94
C VAL A 457 -12.71 11.08 -0.14
N GLU A 458 -13.38 12.22 0.02
CA GLU A 458 -14.69 12.30 0.67
C GLU A 458 -15.79 12.20 -0.39
N VAL A 459 -16.76 11.31 -0.17
CA VAL A 459 -17.96 11.15 -0.99
C VAL A 459 -19.13 11.73 -0.22
N ILE A 460 -19.73 12.79 -0.76
CA ILE A 460 -20.67 13.64 0.00
C ILE A 460 -22.05 13.60 -0.64
N PRO A 461 -22.94 12.67 -0.25
CA PRO A 461 -24.35 12.73 -0.63
C PRO A 461 -25.06 13.87 0.11
N HIS A 462 -25.92 14.57 -0.64
CA HIS A 462 -26.95 15.42 -0.06
C HIS A 462 -28.26 14.63 0.11
N ALA A 463 -29.29 15.27 0.66
CA ALA A 463 -30.51 14.61 1.08
C ALA A 463 -31.25 13.83 -0.01
N SER A 464 -31.13 14.23 -1.29
CA SER A 464 -31.79 13.53 -2.40
C SER A 464 -30.85 12.72 -3.30
N THR A 465 -29.54 12.69 -3.02
CA THR A 465 -28.59 11.84 -3.76
C THR A 465 -29.03 10.38 -3.72
N SER A 466 -29.16 9.73 -4.88
CA SER A 466 -29.58 8.34 -4.94
C SER A 466 -28.51 7.39 -4.39
N ALA A 467 -28.93 6.25 -3.82
CA ALA A 467 -28.01 5.20 -3.39
C ALA A 467 -27.11 4.71 -4.56
N GLN A 468 -27.67 4.58 -5.77
CA GLN A 468 -26.88 4.19 -6.94
C GLN A 468 -25.79 5.22 -7.28
N THR A 469 -26.05 6.51 -7.13
CA THR A 469 -25.06 7.59 -7.31
C THR A 469 -23.91 7.45 -6.31
N ILE A 470 -24.22 7.19 -5.04
CA ILE A 470 -23.22 6.95 -3.97
C ILE A 470 -22.36 5.73 -4.32
N ALA A 471 -22.98 4.58 -4.61
CA ALA A 471 -22.28 3.35 -4.94
C ALA A 471 -21.36 3.50 -6.17
N THR A 472 -21.84 4.19 -7.21
CA THR A 472 -21.07 4.43 -8.45
C THR A 472 -19.86 5.33 -8.20
N THR A 473 -20.04 6.35 -7.36
CA THR A 473 -18.98 7.30 -6.99
C THR A 473 -17.91 6.64 -6.12
N VAL A 474 -18.32 5.83 -5.14
CA VAL A 474 -17.41 5.00 -4.33
C VAL A 474 -16.64 3.99 -5.19
N LYS A 475 -17.31 3.35 -6.16
CA LYS A 475 -16.67 2.46 -7.14
C LYS A 475 -15.61 3.20 -7.98
N LEU A 476 -15.88 4.44 -8.42
CA LEU A 476 -14.90 5.26 -9.13
C LEU A 476 -13.68 5.57 -8.26
N ALA A 477 -13.90 6.08 -7.05
CA ALA A 477 -12.83 6.37 -6.08
C ALA A 477 -11.92 5.14 -5.86
N LYS A 478 -12.52 3.97 -5.65
CA LYS A 478 -11.77 2.71 -5.50
C LYS A 478 -10.98 2.32 -6.75
N LYS A 479 -11.58 2.46 -7.94
CA LYS A 479 -10.85 2.28 -9.22
C LYS A 479 -9.66 3.22 -9.34
N GLN A 480 -9.79 4.47 -8.90
CA GLN A 480 -8.70 5.45 -8.87
C GLN A 480 -7.62 5.13 -7.81
N GLY A 481 -7.78 4.05 -7.04
CA GLY A 481 -6.87 3.67 -5.96
C GLY A 481 -6.95 4.60 -4.75
N LYS A 482 -8.10 5.24 -4.54
CA LYS A 482 -8.41 6.08 -3.37
C LYS A 482 -9.11 5.28 -2.28
N THR A 483 -9.10 5.82 -1.08
CA THR A 483 -9.87 5.37 0.07
C THR A 483 -11.06 6.31 0.24
N PRO A 484 -12.26 5.94 -0.27
CA PRO A 484 -13.45 6.76 -0.10
C PRO A 484 -13.99 6.66 1.32
N ILE A 485 -14.42 7.78 1.88
CA ILE A 485 -15.29 7.83 3.06
C ILE A 485 -16.59 8.53 2.68
N VAL A 486 -17.74 7.95 3.05
CA VAL A 486 -19.05 8.59 2.83
C VAL A 486 -19.35 9.48 4.02
N VAL A 487 -19.59 10.77 3.77
CA VAL A 487 -19.79 11.78 4.82
C VAL A 487 -21.01 12.63 4.50
N SER A 488 -21.76 13.03 5.51
CA SER A 488 -22.96 13.84 5.30
C SER A 488 -22.62 15.24 4.79
N ASP A 489 -23.49 15.78 3.95
CA ASP A 489 -23.37 17.13 3.42
C ASP A 489 -23.52 18.21 4.51
N LYS A 490 -22.39 18.83 4.86
CA LYS A 490 -22.27 20.00 5.74
C LYS A 490 -21.06 20.80 5.28
N ALA A 491 -21.06 22.11 5.54
CA ALA A 491 -19.90 22.97 5.27
C ALA A 491 -18.61 22.35 5.85
N GLY A 492 -17.58 22.23 5.00
CA GLY A 492 -16.27 21.64 5.32
C GLY A 492 -16.26 20.13 5.56
N PHE A 493 -17.37 19.45 5.28
CA PHE A 493 -17.52 17.99 5.32
C PHE A 493 -17.01 17.38 6.62
N TYR A 494 -16.09 16.42 6.54
CA TYR A 494 -15.47 15.81 7.71
C TYR A 494 -14.09 16.38 7.97
N VAL A 495 -13.18 16.34 6.99
CA VAL A 495 -11.76 16.69 7.23
C VAL A 495 -11.57 18.16 7.57
N ASN A 496 -12.10 19.08 6.77
CA ASN A 496 -11.89 20.51 7.02
C ASN A 496 -12.59 20.94 8.32
N ARG A 497 -13.74 20.33 8.61
CA ARG A 497 -14.51 20.60 9.83
C ARG A 497 -13.79 20.20 11.12
N ILE A 498 -13.00 19.13 11.12
CA ILE A 498 -12.16 18.78 12.28
C ILE A 498 -10.82 19.53 12.28
N LEU A 499 -10.34 19.96 11.10
CA LEU A 499 -9.09 20.69 10.94
C LEU A 499 -9.21 22.15 11.41
N ALA A 500 -10.33 22.81 11.16
CA ALA A 500 -10.51 24.23 11.48
C ALA A 500 -10.37 24.54 12.99
N PRO A 501 -11.01 23.81 13.93
CA PRO A 501 -10.78 24.01 15.36
C PRO A 501 -9.32 23.79 15.77
N TYR A 502 -8.65 22.80 15.17
CA TYR A 502 -7.25 22.52 15.43
C TYR A 502 -6.32 23.67 15.03
N ILE A 503 -6.53 24.24 13.83
CA ILE A 503 -5.77 25.40 13.36
C ILE A 503 -6.12 26.65 14.18
N ASN A 504 -7.39 26.85 14.53
CA ASN A 504 -7.83 27.98 15.35
C ASN A 504 -7.15 27.98 16.72
N GLU A 505 -6.99 26.82 17.36
CA GLU A 505 -6.27 26.71 18.63
C GLU A 505 -4.78 27.01 18.48
N ALA A 506 -4.13 26.53 17.42
CA ALA A 506 -2.73 26.87 17.14
C ALA A 506 -2.54 28.38 16.93
N ILE A 507 -3.47 29.04 16.24
CA ILE A 507 -3.47 30.50 16.07
C ILE A 507 -3.68 31.22 17.40
N ARG A 508 -4.55 30.72 18.29
CA ARG A 508 -4.74 31.30 19.63
C ARG A 508 -3.43 31.29 20.43
N MET A 509 -2.76 30.14 20.49
CA MET A 509 -1.45 30.03 21.15
C MET A 509 -0.44 31.02 20.57
N LEU A 510 -0.41 31.18 19.25
CA LEU A 510 0.44 32.17 18.58
C LEU A 510 0.08 33.60 19.01
N THR A 511 -1.22 33.94 19.10
CA THR A 511 -1.66 35.28 19.55
C THR A 511 -1.40 35.54 21.04
N GLU A 512 -1.28 34.49 21.85
CA GLU A 512 -0.91 34.55 23.27
C GLU A 512 0.61 34.75 23.48
N GLY A 513 1.40 34.72 22.39
CA GLY A 513 2.83 35.04 22.40
C GLY A 513 3.75 33.83 22.24
N GLU A 514 3.20 32.62 22.02
CA GLU A 514 4.03 31.46 21.70
C GLU A 514 4.68 31.58 20.32
N ARG A 515 5.87 31.00 20.19
CA ARG A 515 6.61 31.03 18.92
C ARG A 515 6.11 29.96 17.97
N VAL A 516 6.01 30.29 16.67
CA VAL A 516 5.60 29.36 15.61
C VAL A 516 6.40 28.05 15.64
N GLU A 517 7.73 28.14 15.78
CA GLU A 517 8.59 26.95 15.77
C GLU A 517 8.34 26.06 16.98
N HIS A 518 7.92 26.63 18.10
CA HIS A 518 7.62 25.88 19.31
C HIS A 518 6.32 25.08 19.14
N ILE A 519 5.27 25.71 18.63
CA ILE A 519 3.97 25.08 18.34
C ILE A 519 4.15 23.94 17.34
N ASP A 520 4.79 24.22 16.20
CA ASP A 520 4.97 23.23 15.13
C ASP A 520 5.86 22.07 15.59
N ALA A 521 6.98 22.34 16.27
CA ALA A 521 7.87 21.28 16.76
C ALA A 521 7.19 20.41 17.84
N ALA A 522 6.36 20.99 18.71
CA ALA A 522 5.62 20.24 19.71
C ALA A 522 4.64 19.24 19.07
N LEU A 523 3.91 19.66 18.04
CA LEU A 523 2.94 18.84 17.33
C LEU A 523 3.61 17.78 16.44
N VAL A 524 4.72 18.12 15.79
CA VAL A 524 5.54 17.14 15.06
C VAL A 524 6.11 16.09 16.02
N LYS A 525 6.63 16.52 17.18
CA LYS A 525 7.10 15.61 18.22
C LYS A 525 5.98 14.73 18.77
N PHE A 526 4.77 15.26 18.91
CA PHE A 526 3.59 14.50 19.33
C PHE A 526 3.21 13.41 18.32
N GLY A 527 3.46 13.63 17.03
CA GLY A 527 3.29 12.63 15.97
C GLY A 527 2.62 13.13 14.70
N PHE A 528 2.28 14.42 14.62
CA PHE A 528 1.79 15.00 13.37
C PHE A 528 2.89 15.03 12.30
N PRO A 529 2.55 14.80 11.02
CA PRO A 529 3.54 14.83 9.94
C PRO A 529 4.09 16.23 9.67
N VAL A 530 3.29 17.27 9.92
CA VAL A 530 3.59 18.70 9.71
C VAL A 530 2.96 19.47 10.87
N GLY A 531 3.60 20.55 11.31
CA GLY A 531 3.03 21.44 12.32
C GLY A 531 1.82 22.22 11.80
N PRO A 532 0.91 22.68 12.67
CA PRO A 532 -0.31 23.37 12.26
C PRO A 532 -0.06 24.67 11.49
N ILE A 533 0.96 25.44 11.86
CA ILE A 533 1.23 26.73 11.22
C ILE A 533 1.89 26.50 9.86
N GLN A 534 2.91 25.63 9.79
CA GLN A 534 3.48 25.21 8.51
C GLN A 534 2.42 24.59 7.57
N LEU A 535 1.46 23.82 8.11
CA LEU A 535 0.37 23.25 7.31
C LEU A 535 -0.50 24.36 6.70
N LEU A 536 -0.83 25.41 7.47
CA LEU A 536 -1.58 26.55 6.96
C LEU A 536 -0.82 27.30 5.86
N ASP A 537 0.51 27.44 5.99
CA ASP A 537 1.37 28.03 4.96
C ASP A 537 1.40 27.20 3.67
N GLU A 538 1.50 25.87 3.80
CA GLU A 538 1.52 24.95 2.64
C GLU A 538 0.18 24.89 1.91
N VAL A 539 -0.94 24.99 2.65
CA VAL A 539 -2.30 25.05 2.08
C VAL A 539 -2.58 26.42 1.44
N GLY A 540 -2.07 27.49 2.04
CA GLY A 540 -2.33 28.87 1.65
C GLY A 540 -3.24 29.58 2.65
N ILE A 541 -2.70 30.65 3.25
CA ILE A 541 -3.43 31.49 4.22
C ILE A 541 -4.68 32.13 3.59
N ASP A 542 -4.62 32.47 2.31
CA ASP A 542 -5.74 33.00 1.52
C ASP A 542 -6.89 31.99 1.36
N THR A 543 -6.55 30.69 1.25
CA THR A 543 -7.51 29.60 1.21
C THR A 543 -8.11 29.38 2.60
N GLY A 544 -7.27 29.35 3.64
CA GLY A 544 -7.72 29.26 5.04
C GLY A 544 -8.69 30.37 5.42
N THR A 545 -8.37 31.62 5.11
CA THR A 545 -9.22 32.79 5.41
C THR A 545 -10.58 32.79 4.70
N LYS A 546 -10.71 32.11 3.56
CA LYS A 546 -12.00 31.93 2.88
C LYS A 546 -12.85 30.82 3.49
N ILE A 547 -12.21 29.73 3.92
CA ILE A 547 -12.90 28.53 4.40
C ILE A 547 -13.27 28.66 5.88
N ILE A 548 -12.35 29.11 6.73
CA ILE A 548 -12.53 29.15 8.19
C ILE A 548 -13.80 29.90 8.63
N PRO A 549 -14.20 31.04 8.05
CA PRO A 549 -15.44 31.72 8.46
C PRO A 549 -16.73 30.92 8.19
N VAL A 550 -16.65 29.92 7.31
CA VAL A 550 -17.78 29.06 6.91
C VAL A 550 -17.87 27.80 7.78
N LEU A 551 -16.80 27.48 8.54
CA LEU A 551 -16.66 26.27 9.37
C LEU A 551 -16.76 26.59 10.86
#